data_AF-A0A931G9D3-F1
#
_entry.id   AF-A0A931G9D3-F1
#
_cell.length_a   1.000
_cell.length_b   1.000
_cell.length_c   1.000
_cell.angle_alpha   90.00
_cell.angle_beta   90.00
_cell.angle_gamma   90.00
#
_symmetry.space_group_name_H-M   'P 1'
#
loop_
_entity.id
_entity.type
_entity.pdbx_description
1 polymer ?
#
loop_
_entity_poly.entity_id
_entity_poly.type
_entity_poly.pdbx_seq_one_letter_code
_entity_poly.pdbx_strand_id
1 'polypeptide(L)'
;MSWLRLIVVVALLAAAHGAVMLTSRTENIPPAKAFHDFPDRIGPWQGKKGALDETISNVLGVEAYVLSDFTRPSGQFVNLYIGFYQSQRQGDLIHSPRNCMPGAGWNIVETGREILTDPETGASFKVASLVLKKGDQYQMVLYWFHSRGRIIASEYMQKIWLVIDAVFRNRTDGAFVRLITPVKNSRQEAVLLLKDFADDLKPLLDD
;
A
#
# COMPACT_ATOMS: atom_id res chain seq x y z
N MET A 1 14.02 2.50 -49.26
CA MET A 1 14.71 2.70 -47.96
C MET A 1 13.79 2.58 -46.72
N SER A 2 12.50 2.18 -46.83
CA SER A 2 11.56 2.09 -45.68
C SER A 2 11.25 0.66 -45.18
N TRP A 3 11.40 -0.35 -46.04
CA TRP A 3 10.98 -1.72 -45.76
C TRP A 3 11.84 -2.43 -44.71
N LEU A 4 13.16 -2.21 -44.72
CA LEU A 4 14.04 -2.73 -43.66
C LEU A 4 13.69 -2.18 -42.29
N ARG A 5 13.35 -0.89 -42.19
CA ARG A 5 12.94 -0.27 -40.91
C ARG A 5 11.61 -0.86 -40.44
N LEU A 6 10.66 -1.07 -41.36
CA LEU A 6 9.38 -1.70 -41.04
C LEU A 6 9.57 -3.14 -40.54
N ILE A 7 10.38 -3.95 -41.23
CA ILE A 7 10.67 -5.34 -40.83
C ILE A 7 11.33 -5.39 -39.46
N VAL A 8 12.30 -4.50 -39.19
CA VAL A 8 12.96 -4.41 -37.88
C VAL A 8 11.97 -4.03 -36.78
N VAL A 9 11.10 -3.04 -37.01
CA VAL A 9 10.08 -2.64 -36.02
C VAL A 9 9.09 -3.78 -35.76
N VAL A 10 8.61 -4.45 -36.81
CA VAL A 10 7.67 -5.59 -36.67
C VAL A 10 8.32 -6.75 -35.93
N ALA A 11 9.57 -7.08 -36.25
CA ALA A 11 10.31 -8.13 -35.56
C ALA A 11 10.54 -7.80 -34.07
N LEU A 12 10.88 -6.55 -33.75
CA LEU A 12 11.03 -6.08 -32.37
C LEU A 12 9.70 -6.14 -31.60
N LEU A 13 8.59 -5.73 -32.22
CA LEU A 13 7.26 -5.82 -31.59
C LEU A 13 6.83 -7.28 -31.38
N ALA A 14 7.07 -8.17 -32.35
CA ALA A 14 6.76 -9.58 -32.23
C ALA A 14 7.61 -10.27 -31.14
N ALA A 15 8.92 -9.94 -31.09
CA ALA A 15 9.80 -10.43 -30.04
C ALA A 15 9.39 -9.91 -28.65
N ALA A 16 9.05 -8.63 -28.54
CA ALA A 16 8.54 -8.05 -27.29
C ALA A 16 7.23 -8.69 -26.86
N HIS A 17 6.29 -8.92 -27.79
CA HIS A 17 5.04 -9.59 -27.52
C HIS A 17 5.25 -11.05 -27.06
N GLY A 18 6.11 -11.80 -27.75
CA GLY A 18 6.48 -13.17 -27.36
C GLY A 18 7.11 -13.22 -25.97
N ALA A 19 8.01 -12.28 -25.66
CA ALA A 19 8.62 -12.15 -24.34
C ALA A 19 7.59 -11.85 -23.24
N VAL A 20 6.62 -10.95 -23.51
CA VAL A 20 5.52 -10.66 -22.58
C VAL A 20 4.65 -11.90 -22.36
N MET A 21 4.29 -12.64 -23.41
CA MET A 21 3.48 -13.85 -23.28
C MET A 21 4.18 -14.94 -22.47
N LEU A 22 5.48 -15.14 -22.69
CA LEU A 22 6.29 -16.12 -21.93
C LEU A 22 6.44 -15.73 -20.46
N THR A 23 6.56 -14.44 -20.17
CA THR A 23 6.72 -13.94 -18.80
C THR A 23 5.39 -13.70 -18.09
N SER A 24 4.26 -13.64 -18.79
CA SER A 24 2.94 -13.28 -18.24
C SER A 24 2.35 -14.23 -17.21
N ARG A 25 2.94 -15.42 -17.00
CA ARG A 25 2.46 -16.39 -15.99
C ARG A 25 2.45 -15.75 -14.60
N THR A 26 1.26 -15.69 -14.01
CA THR A 26 1.06 -15.34 -12.61
C THR A 26 1.60 -16.45 -11.73
N GLU A 27 2.66 -16.16 -10.98
CA GLU A 27 3.12 -17.05 -9.93
C GLU A 27 2.20 -16.88 -8.72
N ASN A 28 1.66 -17.99 -8.20
CA ASN A 28 0.80 -17.95 -7.02
C ASN A 28 1.70 -17.83 -5.79
N ILE A 29 1.79 -16.62 -5.25
CA ILE A 29 2.59 -16.31 -4.07
C ILE A 29 1.64 -16.07 -2.92
N PRO A 30 1.43 -17.06 -2.03
CA PRO A 30 0.59 -16.85 -0.86
C PRO A 30 1.20 -15.77 0.03
N PRO A 31 0.36 -14.99 0.76
CA PRO A 31 0.87 -14.08 1.77
C PRO A 31 1.65 -14.86 2.85
N ALA A 32 2.69 -14.23 3.41
CA ALA A 32 3.55 -14.86 4.41
C ALA A 32 2.78 -15.35 5.64
N LYS A 33 1.76 -14.59 6.06
CA LYS A 33 0.78 -14.98 7.07
C LYS A 33 -0.65 -14.93 6.53
N ALA A 34 -1.49 -15.83 7.03
CA ALA A 34 -2.92 -15.73 6.81
C ALA A 34 -3.43 -14.45 7.50
N PHE A 35 -3.88 -13.48 6.70
CA PHE A 35 -4.50 -12.24 7.17
C PHE A 35 -5.68 -12.48 8.14
N HIS A 36 -6.24 -13.68 8.13
CA HIS A 36 -7.26 -14.12 9.07
C HIS A 36 -6.80 -14.08 10.54
N ASP A 37 -5.53 -14.38 10.79
CA ASP A 37 -4.94 -14.45 12.13
C ASP A 37 -4.40 -13.09 12.63
N PHE A 38 -4.65 -12.00 11.88
CA PHE A 38 -4.22 -10.68 12.29
C PHE A 38 -4.85 -10.31 13.64
N PRO A 39 -4.05 -9.86 14.63
CA PRO A 39 -4.50 -9.76 16.01
C PRO A 39 -5.49 -8.62 16.21
N ASP A 40 -6.48 -8.86 17.07
CA ASP A 40 -7.45 -7.86 17.50
C ASP A 40 -6.89 -6.91 18.57
N ARG A 41 -5.66 -7.15 19.03
CA ARG A 41 -4.95 -6.28 19.97
C ARG A 41 -3.50 -6.11 19.54
N ILE A 42 -3.05 -4.87 19.48
CA ILE A 42 -1.66 -4.51 19.18
C ILE A 42 -1.19 -3.59 20.30
N GLY A 43 -0.29 -4.05 21.16
CA GLY A 43 0.14 -3.28 22.33
C GLY A 43 -1.06 -2.78 23.16
N PRO A 44 -1.24 -1.46 23.38
CA PRO A 44 -2.37 -0.91 24.12
C PRO A 44 -3.65 -0.73 23.27
N TRP A 45 -3.58 -1.00 21.96
CA TRP A 45 -4.66 -0.76 21.02
C TRP A 45 -5.62 -1.94 20.96
N GLN A 46 -6.91 -1.67 21.15
CA GLN A 46 -7.98 -2.63 20.90
C GLN A 46 -8.57 -2.38 19.50
N GLY A 47 -8.45 -3.40 18.65
CA GLY A 47 -8.98 -3.42 17.31
C GLY A 47 -10.43 -3.88 17.25
N LYS A 48 -11.17 -3.29 16.32
CA LYS A 48 -12.48 -3.76 15.87
C LYS A 48 -12.40 -3.95 14.35
N LYS A 49 -12.42 -5.21 13.92
CA LYS A 49 -12.37 -5.55 12.49
C LYS A 49 -13.55 -4.90 11.75
N GLY A 50 -13.23 -4.22 10.66
CA GLY A 50 -14.18 -3.81 9.64
C GLY A 50 -14.20 -4.81 8.49
N ALA A 51 -15.09 -4.60 7.53
CA ALA A 51 -15.12 -5.35 6.29
C ALA A 51 -15.19 -4.36 5.12
N LEU A 52 -14.49 -4.69 4.04
CA LEU A 52 -14.76 -4.06 2.75
C LEU A 52 -16.06 -4.65 2.20
N ASP A 53 -16.85 -3.83 1.52
CA ASP A 53 -17.94 -4.32 0.68
C ASP A 53 -17.37 -5.28 -0.37
N GLU A 54 -18.05 -6.41 -0.62
CA GLU A 54 -17.60 -7.42 -1.60
C GLU A 54 -17.36 -6.80 -2.99
N THR A 55 -18.16 -5.80 -3.37
CA THR A 55 -18.00 -5.06 -4.63
C THR A 55 -16.67 -4.31 -4.65
N ILE A 56 -16.28 -3.68 -3.54
CA ILE A 56 -15.02 -2.95 -3.41
C ILE A 56 -13.84 -3.93 -3.38
N SER A 57 -13.96 -5.04 -2.66
CA SER A 57 -12.91 -6.07 -2.60
C SER A 57 -12.61 -6.65 -4.00
N ASN A 58 -13.66 -6.99 -4.76
CA ASN A 58 -13.53 -7.54 -6.10
C ASN A 58 -12.96 -6.53 -7.11
N VAL A 59 -13.33 -5.25 -7.00
CA VAL A 59 -12.77 -4.18 -7.86
C VAL A 59 -11.31 -3.89 -7.52
N LEU A 60 -10.92 -3.99 -6.25
CA LEU A 60 -9.54 -3.79 -5.82
C LEU A 60 -8.63 -4.96 -6.17
N GLY A 61 -9.16 -6.16 -6.44
CA GLY A 61 -8.35 -7.35 -6.73
C GLY A 61 -7.49 -7.80 -5.54
N VAL A 62 -7.87 -7.41 -4.33
CA VAL A 62 -7.10 -7.73 -3.11
C VAL A 62 -7.43 -9.16 -2.66
N GLU A 63 -6.45 -10.05 -2.65
CA GLU A 63 -6.68 -11.45 -2.25
C GLU A 63 -6.75 -11.62 -0.73
N ALA A 64 -6.07 -10.76 0.02
CA ALA A 64 -6.11 -10.75 1.48
C ALA A 64 -5.94 -9.34 2.04
N TYR A 65 -6.76 -8.97 3.03
CA TYR A 65 -6.69 -7.65 3.63
C TYR A 65 -6.96 -7.66 5.14
N VAL A 66 -6.40 -6.64 5.81
CA VAL A 66 -6.83 -6.20 7.14
C VAL A 66 -7.52 -4.87 6.98
N LEU A 67 -8.72 -4.73 7.53
CA LEU A 67 -9.35 -3.44 7.77
C LEU A 67 -9.82 -3.43 9.22
N SER A 68 -9.28 -2.53 10.03
CA SER A 68 -9.62 -2.52 11.45
C SER A 68 -9.50 -1.12 12.05
N ASP A 69 -10.42 -0.80 12.93
CA ASP A 69 -10.43 0.41 13.72
C ASP A 69 -9.81 0.13 15.09
N PHE A 70 -8.63 0.70 15.34
CA PHE A 70 -7.91 0.57 16.59
C PHE A 70 -8.16 1.76 17.50
N THR A 71 -8.43 1.47 18.77
CA THR A 71 -8.66 2.48 19.81
C THR A 71 -7.83 2.20 21.05
N ARG A 72 -7.40 3.27 21.74
CA ARG A 72 -6.79 3.18 23.09
C ARG A 72 -7.77 3.73 24.14
N PRO A 73 -7.65 3.34 25.42
CA PRO A 73 -8.51 3.86 26.51
C PRO A 73 -8.53 5.39 26.63
N SER A 74 -7.49 6.07 26.16
CA SER A 74 -7.38 7.53 26.05
C SER A 74 -8.34 8.15 25.02
N GLY A 75 -9.04 7.36 24.20
CA GLY A 75 -9.91 7.85 23.12
C GLY A 75 -9.16 8.21 21.83
N GLN A 76 -7.88 7.84 21.73
CA GLN A 76 -7.11 7.90 20.49
C GLN A 76 -7.56 6.79 19.54
N PHE A 77 -7.54 7.08 18.24
CA PHE A 77 -8.11 6.23 17.19
C PHE A 77 -7.18 6.15 15.99
N VAL A 78 -6.98 4.96 15.43
CA VAL A 78 -6.28 4.73 14.16
C VAL A 78 -7.06 3.71 13.33
N ASN A 79 -7.43 4.08 12.11
CA ASN A 79 -7.91 3.11 11.13
C ASN A 79 -6.71 2.52 10.38
N LEU A 80 -6.59 1.20 10.43
CA LEU A 80 -5.59 0.42 9.71
C LEU A 80 -6.23 -0.21 8.48
N TYR A 81 -5.57 -0.06 7.34
CA TYR A 81 -5.78 -0.89 6.17
C TYR A 81 -4.47 -1.51 5.70
N ILE A 82 -4.47 -2.82 5.52
CA ILE A 82 -3.39 -3.56 4.86
C ILE A 82 -4.02 -4.36 3.72
N GLY A 83 -3.56 -4.18 2.50
CA GLY A 83 -3.98 -5.00 1.37
C GLY A 83 -2.78 -5.75 0.78
N PHE A 84 -2.89 -7.06 0.61
CA PHE A 84 -1.91 -7.87 -0.08
C PHE A 84 -2.42 -8.26 -1.47
N TYR A 85 -1.52 -8.13 -2.43
CA TYR A 85 -1.76 -8.34 -3.85
C TYR A 85 -0.79 -9.42 -4.32
N GLN A 86 -1.29 -10.58 -4.73
CA GLN A 86 -0.46 -11.67 -5.27
C GLN A 86 0.08 -11.32 -6.66
N SER A 87 -0.74 -10.62 -7.45
CA SER A 87 -0.35 -10.13 -8.76
C SER A 87 -0.87 -8.72 -9.00
N GLN A 88 -0.14 -7.98 -9.83
CA GLN A 88 -0.52 -6.63 -10.25
C GLN A 88 -0.42 -6.49 -11.78
N ARG A 89 -0.76 -7.56 -12.52
CA ARG A 89 -0.59 -7.66 -13.98
C ARG A 89 -1.88 -7.46 -14.78
N GLN A 90 -3.06 -7.73 -14.22
CA GLN A 90 -4.35 -7.76 -14.94
C GLN A 90 -5.36 -6.70 -14.47
N GLY A 91 -4.90 -5.52 -14.06
CA GLY A 91 -5.76 -4.43 -13.59
C GLY A 91 -5.79 -4.27 -12.07
N ASP A 92 -5.31 -5.28 -11.34
CA ASP A 92 -5.20 -5.30 -9.86
C ASP A 92 -4.00 -4.45 -9.39
N LEU A 93 -4.03 -3.15 -9.69
CA LEU A 93 -2.98 -2.22 -9.30
C LEU A 93 -3.34 -1.58 -7.97
N ILE A 94 -2.38 -1.57 -7.04
CA ILE A 94 -2.55 -0.86 -5.77
C ILE A 94 -2.81 0.63 -6.04
N HIS A 95 -3.98 1.11 -5.63
CA HIS A 95 -4.32 2.52 -5.68
C HIS A 95 -3.94 3.21 -4.37
N SER A 96 -3.14 4.26 -4.46
CA SER A 96 -2.84 5.09 -3.30
C SER A 96 -4.09 5.86 -2.84
N PRO A 97 -4.07 6.40 -1.61
CA PRO A 97 -5.15 7.24 -1.11
C PRO A 97 -5.31 8.52 -1.95
N ARG A 98 -4.31 8.91 -2.77
CA ARG A 98 -4.44 10.07 -3.65
C ARG A 98 -5.49 9.89 -4.73
N ASN A 99 -5.75 8.64 -5.12
CA ASN A 99 -6.74 8.30 -6.15
C ASN A 99 -8.10 7.92 -5.53
N CYS A 100 -8.10 7.21 -4.40
CA CYS A 100 -9.35 6.72 -3.79
C CYS A 100 -10.04 7.76 -2.91
N MET A 101 -9.30 8.57 -2.15
CA MET A 101 -9.89 9.49 -1.17
C MET A 101 -10.73 10.60 -1.82
N PRO A 102 -10.34 11.20 -2.96
CA PRO A 102 -11.20 12.14 -3.68
C PRO A 102 -12.56 11.55 -4.08
N GLY A 103 -12.60 10.28 -4.52
CA GLY A 103 -13.85 9.58 -4.83
C GLY A 103 -14.79 9.44 -3.63
N ALA A 104 -14.25 9.38 -2.41
CA ALA A 104 -15.01 9.37 -1.15
C ALA A 104 -15.36 10.79 -0.62
N GLY A 105 -15.08 11.84 -1.41
CA GLY A 105 -15.36 13.23 -1.09
C GLY A 105 -14.32 13.92 -0.20
N TRP A 106 -13.11 13.37 -0.07
CA TRP A 106 -12.01 14.00 0.66
C TRP A 106 -11.11 14.81 -0.27
N ASN A 107 -10.82 16.04 0.11
CA ASN A 107 -9.85 16.88 -0.57
C ASN A 107 -8.46 16.68 0.03
N ILE A 108 -7.45 16.51 -0.81
CA ILE A 108 -6.05 16.46 -0.37
C ILE A 108 -5.57 17.91 -0.26
N VAL A 109 -5.34 18.37 0.97
CA VAL A 109 -4.88 19.75 1.23
C VAL A 109 -3.38 19.83 1.42
N GLU A 110 -2.74 18.71 1.77
CA GLU A 110 -1.28 18.65 1.88
C GLU A 110 -0.74 17.25 1.56
N THR A 111 0.46 17.20 0.99
CA THR A 111 1.20 15.97 0.69
C THR A 111 2.63 16.10 1.22
N GLY A 112 3.16 15.07 1.85
CA GLY A 112 4.51 15.09 2.40
C GLY A 112 5.14 13.71 2.51
N ARG A 113 6.18 13.63 3.32
CA ARG A 113 6.81 12.38 3.75
C ARG A 113 7.08 12.44 5.24
N GLU A 114 6.90 11.31 5.91
CA GLU A 114 7.31 11.13 7.30
C GLU A 114 8.42 10.07 7.36
N ILE A 115 9.19 10.12 8.44
CA ILE A 115 10.17 9.09 8.78
C ILE A 115 9.59 8.24 9.92
N LEU A 116 9.60 6.93 9.71
CA LEU A 116 9.37 5.91 10.73
C LEU A 116 10.70 5.23 11.04
N THR A 117 10.80 4.67 12.24
CA THR A 117 11.96 3.89 12.67
C THR A 117 11.51 2.48 12.94
N ASP A 118 12.24 1.51 12.42
CA ASP A 118 12.06 0.11 12.77
C ASP A 118 12.48 -0.11 14.23
N PRO A 119 11.58 -0.55 15.12
CA PRO A 119 11.89 -0.71 16.54
C PRO A 119 12.88 -1.85 16.82
N GLU A 120 12.99 -2.84 15.93
CA GLU A 120 13.89 -3.99 16.10
C GLU A 120 15.29 -3.69 15.57
N THR A 121 15.38 -3.06 14.39
CA THR A 121 16.67 -2.81 13.72
C THR A 121 17.21 -1.40 13.94
N GLY A 122 16.38 -0.46 14.40
CA GLY A 122 16.70 0.96 14.47
C GLY A 122 16.79 1.66 13.11
N ALA A 123 16.52 0.94 12.02
CA ALA A 123 16.61 1.49 10.67
C ALA A 123 15.47 2.48 10.39
N SER A 124 15.82 3.67 9.91
CA SER A 124 14.83 4.67 9.51
C SER A 124 14.39 4.47 8.06
N PHE A 125 13.09 4.57 7.81
CA PHE A 125 12.52 4.53 6.47
C PHE A 125 11.47 5.61 6.26
N LYS A 126 11.31 6.01 4.99
CA LYS A 126 10.34 7.06 4.62
C LYS A 126 8.99 6.42 4.31
N VAL A 127 7.92 7.10 4.69
CA VAL A 127 6.54 6.81 4.30
C VAL A 127 5.89 8.05 3.69
N ALA A 128 4.88 7.86 2.85
CA ALA A 128 4.13 8.97 2.28
C ALA A 128 3.15 9.51 3.33
N SER A 129 2.92 10.81 3.31
CA SER A 129 1.93 11.45 4.19
C SER A 129 0.95 12.34 3.42
N LEU A 130 -0.29 12.38 3.88
CA LEU A 130 -1.34 13.27 3.36
C LEU A 130 -2.11 13.90 4.51
N VAL A 131 -2.55 15.15 4.30
CA VAL A 131 -3.61 15.76 5.09
C VAL A 131 -4.84 15.85 4.20
N LEU A 132 -5.93 15.25 4.66
CA LEU A 132 -7.23 15.23 3.98
C LEU A 132 -8.21 16.15 4.68
N LYS A 133 -9.12 16.74 3.92
CA LYS A 133 -10.19 17.62 4.41
C LYS A 133 -11.54 17.23 3.82
N LYS A 134 -12.58 17.15 4.65
CA LYS A 134 -13.99 17.00 4.23
C LYS A 134 -14.88 17.83 5.16
N GLY A 135 -15.44 18.92 4.63
CA GLY A 135 -16.07 19.95 5.47
C GLY A 135 -15.07 20.52 6.47
N ASP A 136 -15.41 20.47 7.76
CA ASP A 136 -14.54 20.91 8.88
C ASP A 136 -13.70 19.76 9.46
N GLN A 137 -13.80 18.56 8.90
CA GLN A 137 -13.03 17.40 9.35
C GLN A 137 -11.69 17.33 8.64
N TYR A 138 -10.63 17.09 9.40
CA TYR A 138 -9.29 16.83 8.90
C TYR A 138 -8.82 15.43 9.30
N GLN A 139 -8.11 14.76 8.39
CA GLN A 139 -7.49 13.47 8.66
C GLN A 139 -6.02 13.50 8.27
N MET A 140 -5.19 12.90 9.12
CA MET A 140 -3.80 12.61 8.82
C MET A 140 -3.71 11.18 8.29
N VAL A 141 -2.97 10.99 7.21
CA VAL A 141 -2.76 9.69 6.59
C VAL A 141 -1.28 9.42 6.45
N LEU A 142 -0.83 8.26 6.91
CA LEU A 142 0.47 7.68 6.52
C LEU A 142 0.23 6.44 5.67
N TYR A 143 1.00 6.27 4.60
CA TYR A 143 0.94 5.05 3.80
C TYR A 143 2.27 4.71 3.14
N TRP A 144 2.45 3.44 2.82
CA TRP A 144 3.60 2.94 2.09
C TRP A 144 3.25 1.65 1.35
N PHE A 145 4.05 1.35 0.33
CA PHE A 145 4.04 0.06 -0.33
C PHE A 145 5.18 -0.77 0.24
N HIS A 146 4.92 -2.03 0.55
CA HIS A 146 5.94 -2.98 0.95
C HIS A 146 6.01 -4.05 -0.12
N SER A 147 7.16 -4.21 -0.79
CA SER A 147 7.33 -5.37 -1.64
C SER A 147 8.77 -5.81 -1.85
N ARG A 148 8.96 -7.14 -1.72
CA ARG A 148 10.24 -7.84 -1.80
C ARG A 148 11.34 -7.15 -0.99
N GLY A 149 11.05 -6.91 0.29
CA GLY A 149 11.96 -6.28 1.26
C GLY A 149 12.15 -4.77 1.12
N ARG A 150 11.39 -4.09 0.24
CA ARG A 150 11.46 -2.63 0.07
C ARG A 150 10.22 -1.96 0.64
N ILE A 151 10.45 -0.97 1.50
CA ILE A 151 9.44 0.01 1.89
C ILE A 151 9.53 1.21 0.94
N ILE A 152 8.43 1.51 0.27
CA ILE A 152 8.37 2.47 -0.83
C ILE A 152 7.32 3.53 -0.51
N ALA A 153 7.76 4.78 -0.37
CA ALA A 153 6.90 5.95 -0.10
C ALA A 153 6.47 6.71 -1.37
N SER A 154 6.80 6.21 -2.57
CA SER A 154 6.52 6.89 -3.83
C SER A 154 5.75 5.96 -4.76
N GLU A 155 4.57 6.40 -5.19
CA GLU A 155 3.75 5.67 -6.17
C GLU A 155 4.50 5.45 -7.48
N TYR A 156 5.31 6.42 -7.91
CA TYR A 156 6.13 6.30 -9.11
C TYR A 156 7.20 5.23 -8.93
N MET A 157 7.89 5.23 -7.79
CA MET A 157 8.92 4.22 -7.52
C MET A 157 8.30 2.83 -7.34
N GLN A 158 7.08 2.75 -6.79
CA GLN A 158 6.36 1.49 -6.71
C GLN A 158 6.11 0.92 -8.11
N LYS A 159 5.65 1.74 -9.05
CA LYS A 159 5.45 1.31 -10.45
C LYS A 159 6.75 0.94 -11.15
N ILE A 160 7.81 1.72 -10.96
CA ILE A 160 9.13 1.41 -11.54
C ILE A 160 9.65 0.07 -11.03
N TRP A 161 9.59 -0.15 -9.71
CA TRP A 161 10.03 -1.42 -9.13
C TRP A 161 9.15 -2.57 -9.56
N LEU A 162 7.83 -2.38 -9.69
CA LEU A 162 6.93 -3.39 -10.21
C LEU A 162 7.36 -3.88 -11.61
N VAL A 163 7.73 -2.96 -12.51
CA VAL A 163 8.23 -3.30 -13.85
C VAL A 163 9.58 -4.02 -13.77
N ILE A 164 10.53 -3.51 -12.98
CA ILE A 164 11.85 -4.12 -12.81
C ILE A 164 11.71 -5.54 -12.25
N ASP A 165 10.89 -5.73 -11.22
CA ASP A 165 10.71 -7.04 -10.59
C ASP A 165 9.93 -8.01 -11.49
N ALA A 166 8.98 -7.51 -12.30
CA ALA A 166 8.33 -8.32 -13.31
C ALA A 166 9.32 -8.86 -14.35
N VAL A 167 10.27 -8.03 -14.79
CA VAL A 167 11.27 -8.40 -15.81
C VAL A 167 12.36 -9.31 -15.24
N PHE A 168 12.94 -8.95 -14.10
CA PHE A 168 14.14 -9.63 -13.58
C PHE A 168 13.86 -10.71 -12.55
N ARG A 169 12.69 -10.67 -11.90
CA ARG A 169 12.32 -11.62 -10.84
C ARG A 169 11.03 -12.37 -11.14
N ASN A 170 10.38 -12.08 -12.26
CA ASN A 170 9.05 -12.60 -12.62
C ASN A 170 7.98 -12.38 -11.53
N ARG A 171 8.14 -11.35 -10.67
CA ARG A 171 7.28 -11.12 -9.50
C ARG A 171 6.64 -9.74 -9.51
N THR A 172 5.37 -9.69 -9.13
CA THR A 172 4.57 -8.46 -9.04
C THR A 172 3.77 -8.36 -7.74
N ASP A 173 3.97 -9.29 -6.82
CA ASP A 173 3.32 -9.29 -5.53
C ASP A 173 3.78 -8.10 -4.65
N GLY A 174 2.93 -7.69 -3.73
CA GLY A 174 3.24 -6.65 -2.77
C GLY A 174 2.10 -6.36 -1.80
N ALA A 175 2.43 -5.70 -0.70
CA ALA A 175 1.49 -5.19 0.28
C ALA A 175 1.40 -3.67 0.23
N PHE A 176 0.26 -3.16 0.65
CA PHE A 176 -0.01 -1.74 0.84
C PHE A 176 -0.49 -1.53 2.26
N VAL A 177 0.12 -0.59 2.98
CA VAL A 177 -0.28 -0.25 4.35
C VAL A 177 -0.73 1.20 4.39
N ARG A 178 -1.85 1.46 5.06
CA ARG A 178 -2.42 2.79 5.27
C ARG A 178 -2.91 2.93 6.70
N LEU A 179 -2.50 4.02 7.33
CA LEU A 179 -2.93 4.45 8.65
C LEU A 179 -3.66 5.78 8.53
N ILE A 180 -4.83 5.91 9.16
CA ILE A 180 -5.61 7.15 9.20
C ILE A 180 -6.00 7.49 10.63
N THR A 181 -5.83 8.75 11.02
CA THR A 181 -6.37 9.29 12.28
C THR A 181 -6.97 10.68 12.06
N PRO A 182 -8.05 11.06 12.76
CA PRO A 182 -8.55 12.44 12.72
C PRO A 182 -7.54 13.41 13.35
N VAL A 183 -7.42 14.59 12.75
CA VAL A 183 -6.64 15.69 13.33
C VAL A 183 -7.55 16.45 14.30
N LYS A 184 -7.33 16.26 15.61
CA LYS A 184 -8.13 16.93 16.67
C LYS A 184 -7.53 18.27 17.09
N ASN A 185 -6.30 18.27 17.64
CA ASN A 185 -5.67 19.51 18.11
C ASN A 185 -4.62 20.04 17.13
N SER A 186 -3.74 19.16 16.62
CA SER A 186 -2.71 19.55 15.66
C SER A 186 -2.29 18.40 14.75
N ARG A 187 -1.75 18.76 13.57
CA ARG A 187 -1.14 17.79 12.65
C ARG A 187 0.00 17.03 13.31
N GLN A 188 0.85 17.73 14.08
CA GLN A 188 2.04 17.12 14.69
C GLN A 188 1.63 16.01 15.67
N GLU A 189 0.60 16.23 16.48
CA GLU A 189 0.05 15.22 17.38
C GLU A 189 -0.50 14.02 16.61
N ALA A 190 -1.25 14.26 15.53
CA ALA A 190 -1.76 13.19 14.67
C ALA A 190 -0.64 12.36 14.03
N VAL A 191 0.43 13.03 13.56
CA VAL A 191 1.63 12.35 13.03
C VAL A 191 2.26 11.49 14.12
N LEU A 192 2.54 12.03 15.30
CA LEU A 192 3.16 11.28 16.41
C LEU A 192 2.31 10.08 16.82
N LEU A 193 0.99 10.22 16.84
CA LEU A 193 0.07 9.12 17.11
C LEU A 193 0.18 7.99 16.07
N LEU A 194 0.23 8.36 14.78
CA LEU A 194 0.40 7.36 13.73
C LEU A 194 1.78 6.70 13.74
N LYS A 195 2.83 7.41 14.19
CA LYS A 195 4.16 6.82 14.38
C LYS A 195 4.17 5.81 15.53
N ASP A 196 3.61 6.19 16.68
CA ASP A 196 3.44 5.29 17.84
C ASP A 196 2.65 4.02 17.48
N PHE A 197 1.54 4.14 16.74
CA PHE A 197 0.84 2.96 16.23
C PHE A 197 1.67 2.15 15.23
N ALA A 198 2.45 2.81 14.37
CA ALA A 198 3.28 2.12 13.38
C ALA A 198 4.43 1.34 14.03
N ASP A 199 5.00 1.84 15.13
CA ASP A 199 6.02 1.15 15.91
C ASP A 199 5.45 -0.14 16.54
N ASP A 200 4.24 -0.06 17.11
CA ASP A 200 3.49 -1.21 17.63
C ASP A 200 3.11 -2.22 16.52
N LEU A 201 2.82 -1.73 15.31
CA LEU A 201 2.40 -2.54 14.15
C LEU A 201 3.58 -3.25 13.47
N LYS A 202 4.75 -2.61 13.38
CA LYS A 202 5.87 -3.05 12.54
C LYS A 202 6.30 -4.51 12.77
N PRO A 203 6.43 -5.03 14.00
CA PRO A 203 6.78 -6.43 14.24
C PRO A 203 5.78 -7.44 13.66
N LEU A 204 4.53 -7.01 13.41
CA LEU A 204 3.50 -7.86 12.81
C LEU A 204 3.57 -7.89 11.28
N LEU A 205 4.40 -7.05 10.65
CA LEU A 205 4.50 -6.92 9.19
C LEU A 205 5.73 -7.61 8.57
N ASP A 206 6.74 -7.95 9.37
CA ASP A 206 8.01 -8.53 8.90
C ASP A 206 8.03 -10.07 8.90
N ASP A 207 7.02 -10.68 9.50
CA ASP A 207 6.78 -12.14 9.52
C ASP A 207 5.71 -12.58 8.49
#